data_AF-X6NBU3-F1
#
_entry.id   AF-X6NBU3-F1
#
_cell.length_a   1.000
_cell.length_b   1.000
_cell.length_c   1.000
_cell.angle_alpha   90.00
_cell.angle_beta   90.00
_cell.angle_gamma   90.00
#
_symmetry.space_group_name_H-M   'P 1'
#
loop_
_entity.id
_entity.type
_entity.pdbx_description
1 polymer ?
#
loop_
_entity_poly.entity_id
_entity_poly.type
_entity_poly.pdbx_seq_one_letter_code
_entity_poly.pdbx_strand_id
1 'polypeptide(L)'
;MYICIYKSNGYIDVLYVSPERLDNHNFCNFLRRCLGGRLHFVCIDEAHCISEWSHNFRPSYLRLKGILKDVLNIPTLLACTATATQMTQQSILKSLDIPISNVVKALESRENLNLRVSYCPRDNKLEYLLDLLNREPFKALQSLIVYVPLKKDADEITVRASVRFSKYGRSVRAYHAGLKSEERKQIQDDFMSGKLHIVVATIAFGMGLDKKDVRSVIHYAMPKTMEHYVQEIGRAGRDGLPSECHLLYHNSDVIQLQSWIYQDGVDVEQIQELLFSLFFPSSRKTGLSKAKALSKSSCPRDDYDAANDDDCKEEHIMVAISQDWGYCRRIDVKSTMVHTILTYLDIYETQHVKLLPTTHNLVRIGVLNQSDVDAMLKLSPILNYVLTHVKKRTNGYYTTRLTKIFNHLQDNSTSIFAIQQHLKDLK
;
A
#
# COMPACT_ATOMS: atom_id res chain seq x y z
N MET A 1 -10.38 4.81 -1.86
CA MET A 1 -10.32 5.93 -2.81
C MET A 1 -11.34 5.74 -3.92
N TYR A 2 -12.13 6.79 -4.19
CA TYR A 2 -13.17 6.77 -5.21
C TYR A 2 -13.00 8.01 -6.10
N ILE A 3 -12.85 7.79 -7.39
CA ILE A 3 -12.81 8.85 -8.38
C ILE A 3 -14.23 8.97 -8.94
N CYS A 4 -14.96 10.01 -8.59
CA CYS A 4 -16.26 10.25 -9.20
C CYS A 4 -16.04 10.76 -10.63
N ILE A 5 -16.53 10.03 -11.62
CA ILE A 5 -16.32 10.38 -13.04
C ILE A 5 -17.66 10.77 -13.62
N TYR A 6 -17.87 12.07 -13.81
CA TYR A 6 -19.02 12.55 -14.55
C TYR A 6 -18.72 12.57 -16.06
N LYS A 7 -19.53 11.91 -16.90
CA LYS A 7 -19.44 12.09 -18.36
C LYS A 7 -20.82 12.05 -19.04
N SER A 8 -21.00 12.95 -20.01
CA SER A 8 -22.27 13.20 -20.71
C SER A 8 -22.75 12.13 -21.71
N ASN A 9 -21.94 11.11 -22.08
CA ASN A 9 -22.28 10.16 -23.17
C ASN A 9 -21.93 8.68 -22.85
N GLY A 10 -21.99 8.23 -21.59
CA GLY A 10 -21.71 6.84 -21.21
C GLY A 10 -22.26 6.44 -19.84
N TYR A 11 -22.34 5.13 -19.57
CA TYR A 11 -23.09 4.49 -18.48
C TYR A 11 -22.45 4.52 -17.07
N ILE A 12 -21.36 5.26 -16.82
CA ILE A 12 -20.62 5.18 -15.54
C ILE A 12 -20.53 6.56 -14.89
N ASP A 13 -21.13 6.70 -13.71
CA ASP A 13 -21.13 7.93 -12.90
C ASP A 13 -20.02 7.96 -11.83
N VAL A 14 -19.59 6.79 -11.33
CA VAL A 14 -18.60 6.68 -10.25
C VAL A 14 -17.60 5.56 -10.55
N LEU A 15 -16.30 5.87 -10.44
CA LEU A 15 -15.22 4.90 -10.64
C LEU A 15 -14.41 4.68 -9.36
N TYR A 16 -14.39 3.44 -8.90
CA TYR A 16 -13.61 3.03 -7.75
C TYR A 16 -12.20 2.65 -8.21
N VAL A 17 -11.17 3.32 -7.69
CA VAL A 17 -9.78 3.14 -8.13
C VAL A 17 -8.85 3.10 -6.91
N SER A 18 -7.94 2.13 -6.89
CA SER A 18 -6.90 2.10 -5.84
C SER A 18 -5.80 3.14 -6.13
N PRO A 19 -5.15 3.69 -5.09
CA PRO A 19 -4.02 4.62 -5.26
C PRO A 19 -2.90 4.05 -6.14
N GLU A 20 -2.61 2.76 -6.01
CA GLU A 20 -1.59 2.06 -6.80
C GLU A 20 -1.96 1.97 -8.30
N ARG A 21 -3.27 1.96 -8.61
CA ARG A 21 -3.75 1.98 -9.99
C ARG A 21 -3.68 3.40 -10.58
N LEU A 22 -3.94 4.43 -9.78
CA LEU A 22 -3.73 5.82 -10.18
C LEU A 22 -2.27 6.14 -10.44
N ASP A 23 -1.36 5.53 -9.68
CA ASP A 23 0.07 5.67 -9.88
C ASP A 23 0.56 5.14 -11.24
N ASN A 24 -0.29 4.41 -11.96
CA ASN A 24 0.00 3.94 -13.31
C ASN A 24 -0.26 5.03 -14.37
N HIS A 25 0.80 5.51 -15.00
CA HIS A 25 0.71 6.53 -16.06
C HIS A 25 -0.14 6.11 -17.27
N ASN A 26 -0.17 4.83 -17.66
CA ASN A 26 -1.05 4.36 -18.74
C ASN A 26 -2.52 4.53 -18.38
N PHE A 27 -2.85 4.28 -17.11
CA PHE A 27 -4.19 4.47 -16.59
C PHE A 27 -4.56 5.95 -16.53
N CYS A 28 -3.67 6.82 -16.06
CA CYS A 28 -3.88 8.27 -16.08
C CYS A 28 -4.04 8.83 -17.51
N ASN A 29 -3.22 8.37 -18.47
CA ASN A 29 -3.36 8.73 -19.88
C ASN A 29 -4.69 8.27 -20.46
N PHE A 30 -5.10 7.04 -20.14
CA PHE A 30 -6.40 6.51 -20.52
C PHE A 30 -7.53 7.39 -19.95
N LEU A 31 -7.49 7.74 -18.67
CA LEU A 31 -8.46 8.64 -18.06
C LEU A 31 -8.48 10.01 -18.77
N ARG A 32 -7.32 10.62 -19.04
CA ARG A 32 -7.27 11.90 -19.78
C ARG A 32 -7.92 11.80 -21.17
N ARG A 33 -7.56 10.77 -21.95
CA ARG A 33 -8.10 10.55 -23.30
C ARG A 33 -9.59 10.26 -23.28
N CYS A 34 -10.03 9.38 -22.38
CA CYS A 34 -11.42 8.97 -22.30
C CYS A 34 -12.32 10.06 -21.72
N LEU A 35 -11.81 10.91 -20.81
CA LEU A 35 -12.63 11.92 -20.14
C LEU A 35 -12.54 13.30 -20.77
N GLY A 36 -11.53 13.56 -21.60
CA GLY A 36 -11.36 14.85 -22.28
C GLY A 36 -11.30 16.03 -21.30
N GLY A 37 -10.71 15.82 -20.12
CA GLY A 37 -10.60 16.83 -19.07
C GLY A 37 -11.86 17.06 -18.22
N ARG A 38 -12.90 16.21 -18.32
CA ARG A 38 -14.17 16.39 -17.58
C ARG A 38 -14.17 15.85 -16.14
N LEU A 39 -13.01 15.62 -15.55
CA LEU A 39 -12.93 15.10 -14.19
C LEU A 39 -12.94 16.27 -13.19
N HIS A 40 -14.10 16.54 -12.61
CA HIS A 40 -14.30 17.73 -11.75
C HIS A 40 -14.10 17.43 -10.26
N PHE A 41 -14.23 16.17 -9.83
CA PHE A 41 -14.27 15.83 -8.42
C PHE A 41 -13.57 14.51 -8.12
N VAL A 42 -12.77 14.48 -7.05
CA VAL A 42 -12.14 13.27 -6.53
C VAL A 42 -12.37 13.16 -5.03
N CYS A 43 -12.71 11.95 -4.57
CA CYS A 43 -12.84 11.61 -3.16
C CYS A 43 -11.71 10.63 -2.74
N ILE A 44 -10.82 11.12 -1.89
CA ILE A 44 -9.80 10.30 -1.22
C ILE A 44 -10.41 9.75 0.07
N ASP A 45 -10.93 8.54 -0.03
CA ASP A 45 -11.30 7.74 1.13
C ASP A 45 -10.06 7.16 1.84
N GLU A 46 -10.16 6.95 3.15
CA GLU A 46 -9.06 6.56 4.07
C GLU A 46 -7.84 7.50 3.98
N ALA A 47 -8.10 8.81 3.94
CA ALA A 47 -7.09 9.85 3.74
C ALA A 47 -5.95 9.81 4.77
N HIS A 48 -6.16 9.24 5.97
CA HIS A 48 -5.10 9.07 6.97
C HIS A 48 -3.90 8.29 6.43
N CYS A 49 -4.07 7.41 5.44
CA CYS A 49 -3.00 6.61 4.83
C CYS A 49 -1.87 7.46 4.23
N ILE A 50 -2.09 8.75 3.97
CA ILE A 50 -1.06 9.68 3.48
C ILE A 50 -0.03 10.07 4.55
N SER A 51 -0.39 9.95 5.82
CA SER A 51 0.45 10.38 6.94
C SER A 51 1.32 9.23 7.44
N GLU A 52 2.63 9.48 7.56
CA GLU A 52 3.58 8.57 8.22
C GLU A 52 3.23 8.33 9.70
N TRP A 53 2.57 9.31 10.32
CA TRP A 53 2.07 9.24 11.70
C TRP A 53 0.74 8.49 11.81
N SER A 54 0.21 7.96 10.71
CA SER A 54 -0.99 7.14 10.73
C SER A 54 -0.65 5.68 11.01
N HIS A 55 -1.64 4.97 11.56
CA HIS A 55 -1.58 3.54 11.82
C HIS A 55 -1.52 2.66 10.55
N ASN A 56 -1.72 3.24 9.36
CA ASN A 56 -1.84 2.50 8.09
C ASN A 56 -1.25 3.30 6.92
N PHE A 57 -0.02 3.80 7.08
CA PHE A 57 0.68 4.57 6.06
C PHE A 57 0.86 3.77 4.75
N ARG A 58 0.60 4.43 3.61
CA ARG A 58 0.78 3.88 2.27
C ARG A 58 1.52 4.88 1.36
N PRO A 59 2.75 4.57 0.90
CA PRO A 59 3.54 5.48 0.07
C PRO A 59 2.83 5.98 -1.20
N SER A 60 1.97 5.14 -1.78
CA SER A 60 1.17 5.50 -2.96
C SER A 60 0.25 6.70 -2.73
N TYR A 61 -0.14 7.00 -1.48
CA TYR A 61 -0.94 8.19 -1.16
C TYR A 61 -0.14 9.49 -1.24
N LEU A 62 1.17 9.47 -0.96
CA LEU A 62 2.01 10.67 -1.00
C LEU A 62 2.10 11.27 -2.41
N ARG A 63 2.03 10.41 -3.43
CA ARG A 63 2.13 10.80 -4.84
C ARG A 63 0.81 11.32 -5.42
N LEU A 64 -0.30 11.19 -4.69
CA LEU A 64 -1.63 11.58 -5.18
C LEU A 64 -1.73 13.06 -5.49
N LYS A 65 -1.09 13.94 -4.71
CA LYS A 65 -1.14 15.38 -4.98
C LYS A 65 -0.64 15.68 -6.39
N GLY A 66 0.53 15.18 -6.77
CA GLY A 66 1.09 15.40 -8.11
C GLY A 66 0.24 14.77 -9.20
N ILE A 67 -0.31 13.57 -8.97
CA ILE A 67 -1.18 12.92 -9.96
C ILE A 67 -2.49 13.70 -10.16
N LEU A 68 -3.14 14.11 -9.07
CA LEU A 68 -4.44 14.77 -9.13
C LEU A 68 -4.31 16.21 -9.62
N LYS A 69 -3.31 16.97 -9.17
CA LYS A 69 -3.10 18.37 -9.55
C LYS A 69 -2.40 18.49 -10.91
N ASP A 70 -1.26 17.82 -11.08
CA ASP A 70 -0.38 18.07 -12.24
C ASP A 70 -0.72 17.19 -13.44
N VAL A 71 -1.20 15.95 -13.22
CA VAL A 71 -1.50 15.01 -14.32
C VAL A 71 -2.97 15.07 -14.73
N LEU A 72 -3.89 15.05 -13.77
CA LEU A 72 -5.33 14.98 -14.04
C LEU A 72 -6.05 16.33 -13.97
N ASN A 73 -5.38 17.37 -13.45
CA ASN A 73 -5.91 18.73 -13.31
C ASN A 73 -7.28 18.80 -12.62
N ILE A 74 -7.38 18.17 -11.45
CA ILE A 74 -8.63 18.04 -10.69
C ILE A 74 -8.92 19.33 -9.93
N PRO A 75 -10.09 19.97 -10.15
CA PRO A 75 -10.40 21.25 -9.50
C PRO A 75 -10.95 21.09 -8.08
N THR A 76 -11.56 19.96 -7.72
CA THR A 76 -12.17 19.76 -6.40
C THR A 76 -11.80 18.41 -5.80
N LEU A 77 -11.35 18.47 -4.54
CA LEU A 77 -10.91 17.32 -3.75
C LEU A 77 -11.70 17.21 -2.45
N LEU A 78 -12.15 16.01 -2.13
CA LEU A 78 -12.66 15.64 -0.81
C LEU A 78 -11.74 14.58 -0.20
N ALA A 79 -11.32 14.75 1.04
CA ALA A 79 -10.54 13.77 1.79
C ALA A 79 -11.36 13.30 3.00
N CYS A 80 -11.65 12.00 3.08
CA CYS A 80 -12.46 11.38 4.12
C CYS A 80 -11.60 10.43 4.96
N THR A 81 -11.76 10.50 6.28
CA THR A 81 -11.19 9.53 7.22
C THR A 81 -12.03 9.47 8.47
N ALA A 82 -12.21 8.27 9.04
CA ALA A 82 -12.88 8.10 10.33
C ALA A 82 -11.92 8.30 11.51
N THR A 83 -10.64 7.95 11.34
CA THR A 83 -9.63 8.00 12.40
C THR A 83 -8.46 8.89 11.96
N ALA A 84 -8.25 9.99 12.67
CA ALA A 84 -7.09 10.86 12.45
C ALA A 84 -6.74 11.62 13.74
N THR A 85 -5.50 11.44 14.22
CA THR A 85 -4.91 12.28 15.25
C THR A 85 -4.69 13.71 14.72
N GLN A 86 -4.45 14.67 15.61
CA GLN A 86 -4.15 16.05 15.20
C GLN A 86 -2.93 16.13 14.27
N MET A 87 -1.88 15.36 14.57
CA MET A 87 -0.69 15.25 13.71
C MET A 87 -1.03 14.66 12.34
N THR A 88 -1.80 13.56 12.31
CA THR A 88 -2.23 12.94 11.05
C THR A 88 -3.09 13.88 10.21
N GLN A 89 -4.00 14.63 10.83
CA GLN A 89 -4.78 15.65 10.12
C GLN A 89 -3.87 16.71 9.51
N GLN A 90 -2.92 17.26 10.26
CA GLN A 90 -1.98 18.26 9.73
C GLN A 90 -1.20 17.73 8.53
N SER A 91 -0.74 16.48 8.59
CA SER A 91 -0.10 15.80 7.46
C SER A 91 -1.01 15.68 6.25
N ILE A 92 -2.29 15.30 6.43
CA ILE A 92 -3.27 15.24 5.33
C ILE A 92 -3.43 16.62 4.67
N LEU A 93 -3.64 17.66 5.48
CA LEU A 93 -3.84 19.03 5.00
C LEU A 93 -2.63 19.53 4.20
N LYS A 94 -1.42 19.33 4.73
CA LYS A 94 -0.18 19.72 4.05
C LYS A 94 0.03 18.94 2.75
N SER A 95 -0.13 17.61 2.80
CA SER A 95 0.13 16.74 1.66
C SER A 95 -0.90 16.88 0.53
N LEU A 96 -2.13 17.31 0.83
CA LEU A 96 -3.19 17.51 -0.17
C LEU A 96 -3.48 18.98 -0.48
N ASP A 97 -2.76 19.93 0.13
CA ASP A 97 -2.96 21.37 -0.08
C ASP A 97 -4.37 21.84 0.33
N ILE A 98 -4.91 21.28 1.42
CA ILE A 98 -6.26 21.57 1.93
C ILE A 98 -6.16 22.61 3.06
N PRO A 99 -6.82 23.78 2.95
CA PRO A 99 -6.88 24.77 4.03
C PRO A 99 -7.58 24.24 5.29
N ILE A 100 -7.10 24.65 6.46
CA ILE A 100 -7.70 24.27 7.75
C ILE A 100 -9.18 24.71 7.87
N SER A 101 -9.57 25.81 7.21
CA SER A 101 -10.94 26.33 7.17
C SER A 101 -11.94 25.35 6.52
N ASN A 102 -11.45 24.40 5.73
CA ASN A 102 -12.27 23.43 5.02
C ASN A 102 -12.40 22.10 5.78
N VAL A 103 -11.87 22.03 7.01
CA VAL A 103 -11.97 20.84 7.85
C VAL A 103 -13.32 20.79 8.54
N VAL A 104 -14.09 19.76 8.22
CA VAL A 104 -15.33 19.42 8.93
C VAL A 104 -15.05 18.22 9.83
N LYS A 105 -15.30 18.36 11.13
CA LYS A 105 -15.21 17.26 12.10
C LYS A 105 -16.58 16.98 12.68
N ALA A 106 -16.97 15.71 12.69
CA ALA A 106 -18.07 15.27 13.53
C ALA A 106 -17.61 15.24 14.99
N LEU A 107 -18.47 15.66 15.91
CA LEU A 107 -18.29 15.45 17.34
C LEU A 107 -18.64 13.98 17.63
N GLU A 108 -17.65 13.17 17.98
CA GLU A 108 -17.85 11.74 18.25
C GLU A 108 -17.64 11.43 19.72
N SER A 109 -18.70 11.55 20.53
CA SER A 109 -18.80 10.79 21.78
C SER A 109 -19.77 9.64 21.53
N ARG A 110 -19.30 8.40 21.62
CA ARG A 110 -20.16 7.21 21.56
C ARG A 110 -20.52 6.78 22.98
N GLU A 111 -21.40 7.57 23.61
CA GLU A 111 -21.82 7.37 25.01
C GLU A 111 -22.51 6.02 25.23
N ASN A 112 -23.01 5.39 24.18
CA ASN A 112 -23.63 4.08 24.22
C ASN A 112 -22.62 2.91 24.29
N LEU A 113 -21.31 3.18 24.18
CA LEU A 113 -20.27 2.16 24.29
C LEU A 113 -19.71 2.07 25.71
N ASN A 114 -19.89 0.93 26.37
CA ASN A 114 -19.29 0.64 27.66
C ASN A 114 -17.93 -0.05 27.46
N LEU A 115 -16.84 0.63 27.83
CA LEU A 115 -15.47 0.15 27.62
C LEU A 115 -14.94 -0.56 28.88
N ARG A 116 -14.45 -1.78 28.72
CA ARG A 116 -13.89 -2.60 29.80
C ARG A 116 -12.55 -3.19 29.42
N VAL A 117 -11.67 -3.30 30.40
CA VAL A 117 -10.38 -3.98 30.26
C VAL A 117 -10.25 -4.99 31.39
N SER A 118 -9.79 -6.19 31.09
CA SER A 118 -9.49 -7.20 32.10
C SER A 118 -8.12 -7.80 31.86
N TYR A 119 -7.31 -7.82 32.92
CA TYR A 119 -6.04 -8.55 32.91
C TYR A 119 -6.33 -10.05 32.93
N CYS A 120 -5.76 -10.79 31.98
CA CYS A 120 -5.98 -12.22 31.85
C CYS A 120 -4.64 -12.95 31.64
N PRO A 121 -4.25 -13.86 32.55
CA PRO A 121 -3.05 -14.68 32.36
C PRO A 121 -3.07 -15.43 31.03
N ARG A 122 -1.94 -15.47 30.32
CA ARG A 122 -1.84 -16.06 28.97
C ARG A 122 -2.41 -17.47 28.88
N ASP A 123 -2.05 -18.33 29.82
CA ASP A 123 -2.39 -19.77 29.78
C ASP A 123 -3.90 -20.03 29.96
N ASN A 124 -4.63 -19.07 30.55
CA ASN A 124 -6.06 -19.17 30.80
C ASN A 124 -6.91 -18.24 29.92
N LYS A 125 -6.30 -17.55 28.95
CA LYS A 125 -6.98 -16.49 28.17
C LYS A 125 -8.16 -17.01 27.37
N LEU A 126 -8.02 -18.21 26.79
CA LEU A 126 -9.08 -18.88 26.04
C LEU A 126 -10.27 -19.25 26.92
N GLU A 127 -10.04 -19.93 28.05
CA GLU A 127 -11.10 -20.30 28.98
C GLU A 127 -11.77 -19.08 29.59
N TYR A 128 -11.00 -18.03 29.91
CA TYR A 128 -11.55 -16.75 30.37
C TYR A 128 -12.49 -16.13 29.34
N LEU A 129 -12.13 -16.12 28.04
CA LEU A 129 -13.01 -15.64 26.98
C LEU A 129 -14.31 -16.46 26.92
N LEU A 130 -14.22 -17.79 26.98
CA LEU A 130 -15.39 -18.67 26.94
C LEU A 130 -16.31 -18.45 28.14
N ASP A 131 -15.74 -18.26 29.33
CA ASP A 131 -16.50 -17.93 30.53
C ASP A 131 -17.14 -16.54 30.44
N LEU A 132 -16.42 -15.55 29.91
CA LEU A 132 -16.94 -14.21 29.67
C LEU A 132 -18.16 -14.25 28.74
N LEU A 133 -18.05 -14.93 27.60
CA LEU A 133 -19.13 -15.10 26.63
C LEU A 133 -20.36 -15.83 27.20
N ASN A 134 -20.18 -16.59 28.29
CA ASN A 134 -21.24 -17.31 28.99
C ASN A 134 -21.80 -16.57 30.22
N ARG A 135 -21.33 -15.35 30.51
CA ARG A 135 -21.82 -14.50 31.61
C ARG A 135 -22.69 -13.38 31.07
N GLU A 136 -23.60 -12.88 31.91
CA GLU A 136 -24.33 -11.65 31.58
C GLU A 136 -23.38 -10.44 31.58
N PRO A 137 -23.57 -9.45 30.67
CA PRO A 137 -24.64 -9.41 29.67
C PRO A 137 -24.32 -10.21 28.38
N PHE A 138 -23.07 -10.64 28.15
CA PHE A 138 -22.61 -11.24 26.89
C PHE A 138 -23.39 -12.48 26.45
N LYS A 139 -23.90 -13.25 27.40
CA LYS A 139 -24.71 -14.45 27.15
C LYS A 139 -26.02 -14.12 26.43
N ALA A 140 -26.69 -13.03 26.79
CA ALA A 140 -27.94 -12.60 26.16
C ALA A 140 -27.74 -11.94 24.78
N LEU A 141 -26.52 -11.47 24.48
CA LEU A 141 -26.23 -10.75 23.24
C LEU A 141 -26.25 -11.67 22.01
N GLN A 142 -26.86 -11.15 20.93
CA GLN A 142 -27.12 -11.88 19.68
C GLN A 142 -26.13 -11.55 18.55
N SER A 143 -25.28 -10.55 18.71
CA SER A 143 -24.30 -10.15 17.68
C SER A 143 -23.01 -9.65 18.31
N LEU A 144 -22.00 -10.52 18.30
CA LEU A 144 -20.70 -10.29 18.91
C LEU A 144 -19.58 -10.49 17.90
N ILE A 145 -18.55 -9.66 18.00
CA ILE A 145 -17.30 -9.80 17.25
C ILE A 145 -16.19 -10.04 18.27
N VAL A 146 -15.37 -11.06 18.05
CA VAL A 146 -14.16 -11.32 18.84
C VAL A 146 -12.96 -11.12 17.93
N TYR A 147 -12.21 -10.04 18.13
CA TYR A 147 -10.98 -9.76 17.39
C TYR A 147 -9.78 -10.50 17.97
N VAL A 148 -9.06 -11.20 17.10
CA VAL A 148 -7.84 -11.95 17.40
C VAL A 148 -6.73 -11.56 16.43
N PRO A 149 -5.45 -11.61 16.84
CA PRO A 149 -4.36 -11.20 15.97
C PRO A 149 -4.03 -12.24 14.88
N LEU A 150 -4.15 -13.53 15.20
CA LEU A 150 -3.72 -14.62 14.31
C LEU A 150 -4.90 -15.43 13.78
N LYS A 151 -4.75 -15.95 12.56
CA LYS A 151 -5.73 -16.85 11.93
C LYS A 151 -5.93 -18.13 12.76
N LYS A 152 -4.84 -18.70 13.26
CA LYS A 152 -4.85 -19.89 14.12
C LYS A 152 -5.71 -19.67 15.37
N ASP A 153 -5.59 -18.52 16.02
CA ASP A 153 -6.38 -18.20 17.21
C ASP A 153 -7.88 -18.12 16.85
N ALA A 154 -8.21 -17.55 15.68
CA ALA A 154 -9.60 -17.47 15.21
C ALA A 154 -10.22 -18.86 15.06
N ASP A 155 -9.49 -19.78 14.44
CA ASP A 155 -9.91 -21.16 14.24
C ASP A 155 -10.03 -21.91 15.58
N GLU A 156 -9.02 -21.83 16.44
CA GLU A 156 -8.98 -22.52 17.74
C GLU A 156 -10.11 -22.07 18.66
N ILE A 157 -10.29 -20.75 18.81
CA ILE A 157 -11.38 -20.18 19.63
C ILE A 157 -12.73 -20.59 19.05
N THR A 158 -12.90 -20.55 17.72
CA THR A 158 -14.16 -20.95 17.06
C THR A 158 -14.51 -22.39 17.36
N VAL A 159 -13.56 -23.32 17.28
CA VAL A 159 -13.80 -24.74 17.58
C VAL A 159 -14.28 -24.91 19.02
N ARG A 160 -13.57 -24.32 19.99
CA ARG A 160 -13.92 -24.44 21.42
C ARG A 160 -15.26 -23.77 21.75
N ALA A 161 -15.49 -22.57 21.21
CA ALA A 161 -16.72 -21.82 21.41
C ALA A 161 -17.94 -22.53 20.77
N SER A 162 -17.79 -23.08 19.57
CA SER A 162 -18.86 -23.84 18.90
C SER A 162 -19.30 -25.05 19.73
N VAL A 163 -18.35 -25.80 20.27
CA VAL A 163 -18.66 -26.93 21.17
C VAL A 163 -19.36 -26.44 22.43
N ARG A 164 -18.82 -25.41 23.09
CA ARG A 164 -19.36 -24.86 24.35
C ARG A 164 -20.78 -24.31 24.20
N PHE A 165 -21.07 -23.65 23.08
CA PHE A 165 -22.28 -22.86 22.88
C PHE A 165 -23.35 -23.47 21.97
N SER A 166 -23.06 -24.58 21.28
CA SER A 166 -24.03 -25.33 20.47
C SER A 166 -25.30 -25.67 21.26
N LYS A 167 -25.17 -26.13 22.51
CA LYS A 167 -26.28 -26.45 23.41
C LYS A 167 -27.15 -25.25 23.83
N TYR A 168 -26.66 -24.03 23.62
CA TYR A 168 -27.40 -22.79 23.88
C TYR A 168 -27.92 -22.16 22.58
N GLY A 169 -27.82 -22.86 21.45
CA GLY A 169 -28.29 -22.37 20.15
C GLY A 169 -27.49 -21.21 19.57
N ARG A 170 -26.29 -20.90 20.10
CA ARG A 170 -25.46 -19.80 19.59
C ARG A 170 -24.48 -20.34 18.55
N SER A 171 -24.60 -19.82 17.34
CA SER A 171 -23.69 -20.09 16.23
C SER A 171 -22.40 -19.27 16.34
N VAL A 172 -21.27 -19.91 16.04
CA VAL A 172 -19.94 -19.30 16.06
C VAL A 172 -19.19 -19.65 14.78
N ARG A 173 -18.50 -18.68 14.16
CA ARG A 173 -17.66 -18.92 12.97
C ARG A 173 -16.37 -18.08 13.03
N ALA A 174 -15.30 -18.63 12.47
CA ALA A 174 -14.05 -17.92 12.25
C ALA A 174 -14.14 -17.06 10.98
N TYR A 175 -13.52 -15.89 10.95
CA TYR A 175 -13.35 -15.08 9.75
C TYR A 175 -11.92 -14.54 9.63
N HIS A 176 -11.23 -14.90 8.56
CA HIS A 176 -9.90 -14.38 8.27
C HIS A 176 -9.57 -14.49 6.79
N ALA A 177 -8.50 -13.80 6.35
CA ALA A 177 -8.04 -13.79 4.96
C ALA A 177 -7.48 -15.14 4.45
N GLY A 178 -7.57 -16.22 5.23
CA GLY A 178 -7.23 -17.58 4.78
C GLY A 178 -8.43 -18.33 4.21
N LEU A 179 -9.65 -17.86 4.47
CA LEU A 179 -10.87 -18.46 3.96
C LEU A 179 -11.12 -18.07 2.50
N LYS A 180 -11.82 -18.95 1.78
CA LYS A 180 -12.27 -18.67 0.41
C LYS A 180 -13.21 -17.47 0.38
N SER A 181 -13.25 -16.75 -0.73
CA SER A 181 -14.08 -15.54 -0.87
C SER A 181 -15.57 -15.83 -0.71
N GLU A 182 -16.03 -16.98 -1.22
CA GLU A 182 -17.43 -17.43 -1.11
C GLU A 182 -17.79 -17.70 0.36
N GLU A 183 -16.90 -18.32 1.11
CA GLU A 183 -17.10 -18.62 2.54
C GLU A 183 -17.12 -17.34 3.37
N ARG A 184 -16.19 -16.41 3.12
CA ARG A 184 -16.18 -15.09 3.78
C ARG A 184 -17.49 -14.34 3.55
N LYS A 185 -17.99 -14.36 2.31
CA LYS A 185 -19.27 -13.74 1.96
C LYS A 185 -20.43 -14.39 2.73
N GLN A 186 -20.50 -15.72 2.75
CA GLN A 186 -21.55 -16.43 3.48
C GLN A 186 -21.55 -16.10 4.97
N ILE A 187 -20.38 -16.08 5.62
CA ILE A 187 -20.25 -15.75 7.04
C ILE A 187 -20.71 -14.31 7.30
N GLN A 188 -20.33 -13.38 6.44
CA GLN A 188 -20.76 -11.99 6.52
C GLN A 188 -22.29 -11.89 6.38
N ASP A 189 -22.87 -12.53 5.36
CA ASP A 189 -24.32 -12.51 5.10
C ASP A 189 -25.10 -13.10 6.30
N ASP A 190 -24.64 -14.22 6.87
CA ASP A 190 -25.27 -14.84 8.04
C ASP A 190 -25.17 -13.98 9.30
N PHE A 191 -24.06 -13.26 9.49
CA PHE A 191 -23.90 -12.32 10.59
C PHE A 191 -24.79 -11.08 10.42
N MET A 192 -24.84 -10.53 9.21
CA MET A 192 -25.71 -9.40 8.86
C MET A 192 -27.18 -9.75 9.11
N SER A 193 -27.62 -10.95 8.71
CA SER A 193 -29.00 -11.41 8.87
C SER A 193 -29.36 -11.90 10.28
N GLY A 194 -28.40 -11.94 11.22
CA GLY A 194 -28.61 -12.43 12.58
C GLY A 194 -28.68 -13.96 12.73
N LYS A 195 -28.35 -14.73 11.69
CA LYS A 195 -28.23 -16.20 11.78
C LYS A 195 -26.96 -16.62 12.50
N LEU A 196 -25.92 -15.77 12.44
CA LEU A 196 -24.65 -15.96 13.11
C LEU A 196 -24.52 -15.03 14.33
N HIS A 197 -24.28 -15.61 15.50
CA HIS A 197 -24.27 -14.85 16.76
C HIS A 197 -22.87 -14.30 17.10
N ILE A 198 -21.83 -15.10 16.90
CA ILE A 198 -20.45 -14.76 17.25
C ILE A 198 -19.56 -14.96 16.04
N VAL A 199 -18.84 -13.90 15.65
CA VAL A 199 -17.77 -13.98 14.65
C VAL A 199 -16.44 -13.82 15.38
N VAL A 200 -15.57 -14.82 15.29
CA VAL A 200 -14.18 -14.73 15.76
C VAL A 200 -13.31 -14.38 14.58
N ALA A 201 -12.68 -13.21 14.58
CA ALA A 201 -12.05 -12.70 13.38
C ALA A 201 -10.71 -12.03 13.60
N THR A 202 -9.87 -12.08 12.56
CA THR A 202 -8.80 -11.09 12.45
C THR A 202 -9.36 -9.75 11.97
N ILE A 203 -8.52 -8.70 11.97
CA ILE A 203 -8.86 -7.36 11.45
C ILE A 203 -9.43 -7.35 10.01
N ALA A 204 -9.30 -8.46 9.27
CA ALA A 204 -9.93 -8.64 7.97
C ALA A 204 -11.46 -8.56 8.02
N PHE A 205 -12.10 -8.87 9.15
CA PHE A 205 -13.54 -8.72 9.35
C PHE A 205 -13.86 -7.30 9.80
N GLY A 206 -13.94 -6.37 8.85
CA GLY A 206 -14.24 -5.00 9.20
C GLY A 206 -14.42 -4.05 8.02
N MET A 207 -13.63 -4.19 6.96
CA MET A 207 -13.86 -3.38 5.77
C MET A 207 -15.26 -3.69 5.20
N GLY A 208 -16.14 -2.68 5.15
CA GLY A 208 -17.50 -2.81 4.61
C GLY A 208 -18.54 -3.47 5.52
N LEU A 209 -18.21 -3.79 6.79
CA LEU A 209 -19.22 -4.27 7.74
C LEU A 209 -20.05 -3.08 8.26
N ASP A 210 -21.35 -3.08 7.95
CA ASP A 210 -22.32 -2.07 8.39
C ASP A 210 -23.57 -2.69 9.03
N LYS A 211 -23.37 -3.50 10.08
CA LYS A 211 -24.44 -4.03 10.91
C LYS A 211 -24.77 -3.03 12.03
N LYS A 212 -26.02 -2.57 12.10
CA LYS A 212 -26.44 -1.54 13.07
C LYS A 212 -26.39 -2.03 14.52
N ASP A 213 -26.71 -3.30 14.72
CA ASP A 213 -27.03 -3.93 15.99
C ASP A 213 -25.92 -4.85 16.53
N VAL A 214 -24.64 -4.54 16.24
CA VAL A 214 -23.53 -5.23 16.90
C VAL A 214 -23.52 -4.84 18.39
N ARG A 215 -23.74 -5.82 19.26
CA ARG A 215 -23.90 -5.61 20.71
C ARG A 215 -22.61 -5.71 21.49
N SER A 216 -21.61 -6.42 20.97
CA SER A 216 -20.30 -6.43 21.60
C SER A 216 -19.15 -6.60 20.63
N VAL A 217 -18.05 -5.91 20.94
CA VAL A 217 -16.73 -6.12 20.33
C VAL A 217 -15.76 -6.50 21.44
N ILE A 218 -15.17 -7.68 21.33
CA ILE A 218 -14.21 -8.20 22.31
C ILE A 218 -12.86 -8.32 21.64
N HIS A 219 -11.83 -7.73 22.23
CA HIS A 219 -10.45 -7.87 21.78
C HIS A 219 -9.77 -8.96 22.61
N TYR A 220 -9.50 -10.10 21.97
CA TYR A 220 -8.77 -11.21 22.60
C TYR A 220 -7.30 -10.89 22.84
N ALA A 221 -6.74 -9.91 22.12
CA ALA A 221 -5.41 -9.38 22.35
C ALA A 221 -5.38 -7.87 22.08
N MET A 222 -4.36 -7.22 22.62
CA MET A 222 -4.14 -5.78 22.41
C MET A 222 -4.09 -5.42 20.91
N PRO A 223 -4.89 -4.43 20.46
CA PRO A 223 -4.78 -3.86 19.12
C PRO A 223 -3.41 -3.21 18.89
N LYS A 224 -2.98 -3.13 17.62
CA LYS A 224 -1.68 -2.55 17.28
C LYS A 224 -1.55 -1.07 17.62
N THR A 225 -2.66 -0.32 17.54
CA THR A 225 -2.71 1.12 17.79
C THR A 225 -4.07 1.49 18.38
N MET A 226 -4.19 2.72 18.90
CA MET A 226 -5.45 3.23 19.42
C MET A 226 -6.47 3.46 18.31
N GLU A 227 -6.04 3.89 17.13
CA GLU A 227 -6.89 4.12 15.97
C GLU A 227 -7.55 2.82 15.51
N HIS A 228 -6.79 1.72 15.49
CA HIS A 228 -7.32 0.38 15.25
C HIS A 228 -8.39 0.02 16.28
N TYR A 229 -8.09 0.21 17.57
CA TYR A 229 -9.05 -0.05 18.64
C TYR A 229 -10.35 0.73 18.45
N VAL A 230 -10.26 2.05 18.25
CA VAL A 230 -11.42 2.94 18.06
C VAL A 230 -12.25 2.55 16.84
N GLN A 231 -11.61 2.25 15.71
CA GLN A 231 -12.30 1.82 14.49
C GLN A 231 -13.02 0.47 14.68
N GLU A 232 -12.39 -0.45 15.42
CA GLU A 232 -12.91 -1.78 15.70
C GLU A 232 -14.10 -1.75 16.66
N ILE A 233 -14.00 -1.02 17.78
CA ILE A 233 -15.12 -0.85 18.73
C ILE A 233 -16.24 0.00 18.15
N GLY A 234 -15.94 0.93 17.24
CA GLY A 234 -16.94 1.77 16.54
C GLY A 234 -17.91 0.98 15.64
N ARG A 235 -17.71 -0.33 15.51
CA ARG A 235 -18.65 -1.26 14.87
C ARG A 235 -19.83 -1.60 15.77
N ALA A 236 -19.65 -1.57 17.08
CA ALA A 236 -20.71 -1.78 18.04
C ALA A 236 -21.68 -0.58 18.08
N GLY A 237 -22.94 -0.87 18.36
CA GLY A 237 -23.91 0.15 18.80
C GLY A 237 -24.17 1.25 17.77
N ARG A 238 -24.20 0.91 16.48
CA ARG A 238 -24.50 1.89 15.40
C ARG A 238 -25.95 2.36 15.40
N ASP A 239 -26.84 1.58 16.00
CA ASP A 239 -28.22 1.96 16.34
C ASP A 239 -28.33 2.89 17.56
N GLY A 240 -27.22 3.22 18.23
CA GLY A 240 -27.21 4.06 19.43
C GLY A 240 -27.59 3.34 20.73
N LEU A 241 -27.89 2.03 20.67
CA LEU A 241 -28.21 1.25 21.88
C LEU A 241 -26.94 0.85 22.65
N PRO A 242 -27.05 0.57 23.96
CA PRO A 242 -25.93 0.13 24.78
C PRO A 242 -25.22 -1.08 24.17
N SER A 243 -23.89 -1.00 24.09
CA SER A 243 -23.04 -2.08 23.60
C SER A 243 -21.76 -2.18 24.43
N GLU A 244 -21.25 -3.40 24.57
CA GLU A 244 -20.11 -3.72 25.43
C GLU A 244 -18.82 -3.89 24.60
N CYS A 245 -17.77 -3.16 24.93
CA CYS A 245 -16.46 -3.28 24.30
C CYS A 245 -15.44 -3.76 25.34
N HIS A 246 -14.86 -4.94 25.15
CA HIS A 246 -14.03 -5.57 26.19
C HIS A 246 -12.65 -5.98 25.65
N LEU A 247 -11.58 -5.44 26.22
CA LEU A 247 -10.20 -5.85 25.95
C LEU A 247 -9.70 -6.85 26.99
N LEU A 248 -9.24 -8.02 26.52
CA LEU A 248 -8.51 -9.00 27.31
C LEU A 248 -7.00 -8.74 27.21
N TYR A 249 -6.43 -8.13 28.24
CA TYR A 249 -5.06 -7.66 28.26
C TYR A 249 -4.11 -8.65 28.95
N HIS A 250 -2.93 -8.84 28.36
CA HIS A 250 -1.80 -9.50 29.01
C HIS A 250 -0.47 -8.89 28.55
N ASN A 251 0.55 -8.91 29.41
CA ASN A 251 1.87 -8.35 29.09
C ASN A 251 2.55 -9.01 27.88
N SER A 252 2.25 -10.28 27.60
CA SER A 252 2.77 -10.98 26.41
C SER A 252 2.30 -10.37 25.10
N ASP A 253 1.14 -9.72 25.08
CA ASP A 253 0.61 -9.09 23.88
C ASP A 253 1.53 -7.94 23.44
N VAL A 254 2.07 -7.17 24.41
CA VAL A 254 3.02 -6.07 24.15
C VAL A 254 4.32 -6.62 23.55
N ILE A 255 4.86 -7.70 24.12
CA ILE A 255 6.10 -8.33 23.63
C ILE A 255 5.91 -8.84 22.20
N GLN A 256 4.75 -9.44 21.91
CA GLN A 256 4.42 -9.92 20.58
C GLN A 256 4.30 -8.78 19.57
N LEU A 257 3.61 -7.70 19.93
CA LEU A 257 3.49 -6.50 19.10
C LEU A 257 4.86 -5.87 18.82
N GLN A 258 5.71 -5.73 19.84
CA GLN A 258 7.07 -5.23 19.67
C GLN A 258 7.88 -6.12 18.72
N SER A 259 7.81 -7.44 18.88
CA SER A 259 8.50 -8.38 17.98
C SER A 259 8.07 -8.20 16.52
N TRP A 260 6.78 -7.98 16.24
CA TRP A 260 6.31 -7.70 14.88
C TRP A 260 6.80 -6.37 14.34
N ILE A 261 6.85 -5.32 15.18
CA ILE A 261 7.38 -4.02 14.79
C ILE A 261 8.86 -4.13 14.41
N TYR A 262 9.65 -4.83 15.22
CA TYR A 262 11.08 -5.05 14.92
C TYR A 262 11.29 -5.88 13.65
N GLN A 263 10.40 -6.84 13.35
CA GLN A 263 10.45 -7.62 12.10
C GLN A 263 10.13 -6.79 10.84
N ASP A 264 9.44 -5.66 10.98
CA ASP A 264 9.14 -4.74 9.88
C ASP A 264 10.22 -3.65 9.71
N GLY A 265 11.18 -3.56 10.64
CA GLY A 265 12.32 -2.67 10.55
C GLY A 265 13.24 -2.99 9.36
N VAL A 266 14.01 -1.98 8.95
CA VAL A 266 15.02 -2.11 7.88
C VAL A 266 16.36 -1.70 8.47
N ASP A 267 17.37 -2.54 8.28
CA ASP A 267 18.72 -2.29 8.78
C ASP A 267 19.46 -1.26 7.91
N VAL A 268 20.42 -0.56 8.52
CA VAL A 268 21.20 0.48 7.83
C VAL A 268 21.96 -0.09 6.64
N GLU A 269 22.52 -1.29 6.78
CA GLU A 269 23.25 -2.00 5.70
C GLU A 269 22.35 -2.26 4.49
N GLN A 270 21.08 -2.58 4.72
CA GLN A 270 20.09 -2.84 3.68
C GLN A 270 19.74 -1.55 2.92
N ILE A 271 19.58 -0.44 3.65
CA ILE A 271 19.38 0.89 3.06
C ILE A 271 20.61 1.27 2.23
N GLN A 272 21.81 1.11 2.77
CA GLN A 272 23.06 1.40 2.05
C GLN A 272 23.17 0.58 0.77
N GLU A 273 22.78 -0.70 0.80
CA GLU A 273 22.81 -1.55 -0.40
C GLU A 273 21.80 -1.11 -1.47
N LEU A 274 20.60 -0.69 -1.04
CA LEU A 274 19.60 -0.10 -1.92
C LEU A 274 20.12 1.20 -2.55
N LEU A 275 20.65 2.12 -1.74
CA LEU A 275 21.22 3.39 -2.23
C LEU A 275 22.41 3.15 -3.16
N PHE A 276 23.30 2.22 -2.82
CA PHE A 276 24.42 1.85 -3.68
C PHE A 276 23.93 1.31 -5.02
N SER A 277 22.83 0.55 -5.03
CA SER A 277 22.23 0.05 -6.27
C SER A 277 21.60 1.12 -7.14
N LEU A 278 21.16 2.22 -6.54
CA LEU A 278 20.57 3.37 -7.20
C LEU A 278 21.65 4.27 -7.82
N PHE A 279 22.62 4.70 -7.01
CA PHE A 279 23.58 5.72 -7.41
C PHE A 279 24.83 5.15 -8.11
N PHE A 280 25.15 3.87 -7.93
CA PHE A 280 26.33 3.23 -8.54
C PHE A 280 26.00 1.99 -9.38
N PRO A 281 25.15 2.10 -10.41
CA PRO A 281 24.70 0.96 -11.22
C PRO A 281 25.85 0.29 -12.00
N SER A 282 26.89 1.04 -12.36
CA SER A 282 28.03 0.58 -13.18
C SER A 282 29.08 -0.21 -12.39
N SER A 283 29.25 0.08 -11.11
CA SER A 283 30.25 -0.57 -10.23
C SER A 283 29.95 -2.05 -9.94
N ARG A 284 28.74 -2.53 -10.28
CA ARG A 284 28.35 -3.94 -10.18
C ARG A 284 29.06 -4.86 -11.17
N LYS A 285 29.54 -4.34 -12.31
CA LYS A 285 30.17 -5.17 -13.35
C LYS A 285 31.64 -5.50 -13.05
N THR A 286 32.30 -4.70 -12.24
CA THR A 286 33.75 -4.74 -12.06
C THR A 286 34.20 -5.40 -10.76
N GLY A 287 33.27 -5.87 -9.93
CA GLY A 287 33.60 -6.45 -8.62
C GLY A 287 34.34 -5.46 -7.70
N LEU A 288 34.22 -4.15 -7.95
CA LEU A 288 34.83 -3.15 -7.09
C LEU A 288 34.19 -3.23 -5.70
N SER A 289 35.03 -3.47 -4.68
CA SER A 289 34.63 -3.43 -3.27
C SER A 289 33.82 -2.17 -2.96
N LYS A 290 32.72 -2.29 -2.20
CA LYS A 290 31.87 -1.17 -1.73
C LYS A 290 32.74 0.00 -1.22
N ALA A 291 33.83 -0.30 -0.50
CA ALA A 291 34.79 0.66 0.01
C ALA A 291 35.53 1.46 -1.09
N LYS A 292 35.84 0.85 -2.24
CA LYS A 292 36.59 1.47 -3.34
C LYS A 292 35.71 2.36 -4.24
N ALA A 293 34.40 2.10 -4.26
CA ALA A 293 33.40 2.96 -4.90
C ALA A 293 33.05 4.17 -4.01
N LEU A 294 32.93 3.96 -2.69
CA LEU A 294 32.76 5.02 -1.70
C LEU A 294 34.01 5.91 -1.59
N SER A 295 35.22 5.35 -1.67
CA SER A 295 36.47 6.13 -1.63
C SER A 295 36.74 6.96 -2.90
N LYS A 296 36.11 6.62 -4.03
CA LYS A 296 36.16 7.42 -5.26
C LYS A 296 35.11 8.54 -5.29
N SER A 297 34.14 8.48 -4.38
CA SER A 297 33.05 9.46 -4.26
C SER A 297 33.20 10.26 -2.96
N SER A 298 34.43 10.59 -2.56
CA SER A 298 34.67 11.47 -1.42
C SER A 298 33.92 12.79 -1.63
N CYS A 299 32.77 12.94 -0.97
CA CYS A 299 32.26 14.25 -0.62
C CYS A 299 33.35 14.95 0.21
N PRO A 300 33.77 16.17 -0.14
CA PRO A 300 34.62 16.96 0.73
C PRO A 300 33.93 17.12 2.07
N ARG A 301 34.59 16.72 3.15
CA ARG A 301 34.18 17.10 4.51
C ARG A 301 34.62 18.53 4.75
N ASP A 302 33.64 19.35 5.11
CA ASP A 302 33.78 20.55 5.96
C ASP A 302 34.73 21.65 5.51
N ASP A 303 34.62 22.12 4.26
CA ASP A 303 34.93 23.50 3.87
C ASP A 303 34.04 23.89 2.67
N TYR A 304 32.91 24.53 2.96
CA TYR A 304 32.02 25.11 1.94
C TYR A 304 32.60 26.45 1.47
N ASP A 305 33.56 26.40 0.54
CA ASP A 305 33.83 27.52 -0.35
C ASP A 305 33.11 27.27 -1.68
N ALA A 306 31.96 27.93 -1.83
CA ALA A 306 31.14 27.95 -3.03
C ALA A 306 31.81 28.79 -4.13
N ALA A 307 32.87 28.27 -4.74
CA ALA A 307 33.40 28.81 -5.99
C ALA A 307 34.21 27.75 -6.74
N ASN A 308 33.70 27.36 -7.92
CA ASN A 308 34.36 26.55 -8.96
C ASN A 308 34.23 25.02 -8.87
N ASP A 309 33.01 24.51 -8.95
CA ASP A 309 32.78 23.15 -9.46
C ASP A 309 31.70 23.18 -10.54
N ASP A 310 32.10 23.60 -11.74
CA ASP A 310 31.25 24.02 -12.85
C ASP A 310 31.07 22.92 -13.92
N ASP A 311 31.15 21.63 -13.58
CA ASP A 311 31.10 20.57 -14.62
C ASP A 311 30.49 19.22 -14.20
N CYS A 312 29.59 19.18 -13.21
CA CYS A 312 28.67 18.05 -13.08
C CYS A 312 27.52 18.24 -14.08
N LYS A 313 27.71 17.84 -15.33
CA LYS A 313 26.61 17.76 -16.31
C LYS A 313 25.48 16.94 -15.69
N GLU A 314 24.29 17.54 -15.61
CA GLU A 314 23.06 16.88 -15.14
C GLU A 314 22.66 15.75 -16.10
N GLU A 315 23.38 14.62 -16.06
CA GLU A 315 23.03 13.43 -16.81
C GLU A 315 21.91 12.68 -16.07
N HIS A 316 20.69 12.74 -16.61
CA HIS A 316 19.58 11.94 -16.12
C HIS A 316 19.82 10.45 -16.44
N ILE A 317 20.20 9.67 -15.43
CA ILE A 317 20.39 8.22 -15.56
C ILE A 317 19.14 7.49 -15.09
N MET A 318 18.61 6.60 -15.93
CA MET A 318 17.50 5.75 -15.56
C MET A 318 17.97 4.42 -14.97
N VAL A 319 17.51 4.13 -13.75
CA VAL A 319 17.85 2.92 -13.01
C VAL A 319 16.60 2.07 -12.80
N ALA A 320 16.65 0.82 -13.24
CA ALA A 320 15.58 -0.13 -12.96
C ALA A 320 15.88 -0.94 -11.71
N ILE A 321 15.01 -0.82 -10.73
CA ILE A 321 14.95 -1.71 -9.57
C ILE A 321 13.90 -2.77 -9.85
N SER A 322 14.32 -4.02 -9.82
CA SER A 322 13.36 -5.12 -9.90
C SER A 322 12.62 -5.21 -8.57
N GLN A 323 11.29 -5.13 -8.60
CA GLN A 323 10.46 -5.45 -7.43
C GLN A 323 10.15 -6.95 -7.35
N ASP A 324 10.88 -7.78 -8.13
CA ASP A 324 10.74 -9.22 -8.03
C ASP A 324 11.24 -9.76 -6.70
N TRP A 325 10.75 -10.96 -6.37
CA TRP A 325 11.16 -11.69 -5.18
C TRP A 325 12.69 -11.91 -5.14
N GLY A 326 13.33 -12.02 -6.29
CA GLY A 326 14.78 -12.25 -6.39
C GLY A 326 15.63 -11.07 -5.91
N TYR A 327 15.26 -9.83 -6.22
CA TYR A 327 15.95 -8.64 -5.73
C TYR A 327 15.67 -8.39 -4.26
N CYS A 328 14.39 -8.45 -3.85
CA CYS A 328 13.98 -8.27 -2.46
C CYS A 328 14.66 -9.28 -1.53
N ARG A 329 14.79 -10.55 -1.96
CA ARG A 329 15.52 -11.59 -1.22
C ARG A 329 17.02 -11.34 -1.12
N ARG A 330 17.65 -10.66 -2.08
CA ARG A 330 19.10 -10.39 -2.03
C ARG A 330 19.46 -9.32 -1.00
N ILE A 331 18.65 -8.28 -0.92
CA ILE A 331 18.86 -7.19 0.04
C ILE A 331 18.13 -7.45 1.37
N ASP A 332 17.35 -8.52 1.44
CA ASP A 332 16.51 -8.92 2.58
C ASP A 332 15.51 -7.83 3.03
N VAL A 333 14.95 -7.11 2.06
CA VAL A 333 13.96 -6.03 2.30
C VAL A 333 12.67 -6.36 1.57
N LYS A 334 11.54 -6.15 2.24
CA LYS A 334 10.20 -6.28 1.63
C LYS A 334 10.03 -5.29 0.47
N SER A 335 9.34 -5.70 -0.60
CA SER A 335 9.08 -4.85 -1.76
C SER A 335 8.36 -3.54 -1.38
N THR A 336 7.46 -3.60 -0.40
CA THR A 336 6.78 -2.42 0.15
C THR A 336 7.76 -1.42 0.76
N MET A 337 8.77 -1.89 1.50
CA MET A 337 9.78 -1.02 2.10
C MET A 337 10.71 -0.40 1.07
N VAL A 338 11.10 -1.15 0.03
CA VAL A 338 11.83 -0.59 -1.11
C VAL A 338 11.03 0.54 -1.75
N HIS A 339 9.74 0.34 -1.98
CA HIS A 339 8.87 1.38 -2.55
C HIS A 339 8.73 2.60 -1.63
N THR A 340 8.62 2.39 -0.31
CA THR A 340 8.62 3.48 0.68
C THR A 340 9.88 4.33 0.59
N ILE A 341 11.06 3.71 0.63
CA ILE A 341 12.35 4.43 0.56
C ILE A 341 12.46 5.21 -0.75
N LEU A 342 12.09 4.59 -1.88
CA LEU A 342 12.11 5.27 -3.18
C LEU A 342 11.13 6.45 -3.26
N THR A 343 9.97 6.33 -2.62
CA THR A 343 9.00 7.43 -2.54
C THR A 343 9.54 8.58 -1.71
N TYR A 344 10.24 8.30 -0.61
CA TYR A 344 10.92 9.33 0.17
C TYR A 344 12.00 10.06 -0.62
N LEU A 345 12.80 9.33 -1.41
CA LEU A 345 13.81 9.96 -2.26
C LEU A 345 13.19 10.83 -3.37
N ASP A 346 12.02 10.45 -3.89
CA ASP A 346 11.28 11.20 -4.93
C ASP A 346 10.69 12.52 -4.41
N ILE A 347 10.15 12.51 -3.20
CA ILE A 347 9.52 13.69 -2.59
C ILE A 347 10.51 14.59 -1.83
N TYR A 348 11.76 14.14 -1.65
CA TYR A 348 12.76 14.90 -0.90
C TYR A 348 13.12 16.21 -1.62
N GLU A 349 13.42 17.26 -0.85
CA GLU A 349 13.55 18.63 -1.36
C GLU A 349 14.61 18.78 -2.45
N THR A 350 15.67 17.98 -2.42
CA THR A 350 16.77 18.04 -3.40
C THR A 350 16.45 17.36 -4.73
N GLN A 351 15.36 16.58 -4.83
CA GLN A 351 14.84 15.93 -6.04
C GLN A 351 15.87 15.19 -6.92
N HIS A 352 16.95 14.65 -6.34
CA HIS A 352 17.96 13.89 -7.09
C HIS A 352 17.44 12.59 -7.69
N VAL A 353 16.32 12.07 -7.17
CA VAL A 353 15.68 10.84 -7.65
C VAL A 353 14.28 11.19 -8.08
N LYS A 354 13.88 10.73 -9.28
CA LYS A 354 12.51 10.79 -9.74
C LYS A 354 11.94 9.38 -9.88
N LEU A 355 10.94 9.04 -9.08
CA LEU A 355 10.33 7.72 -9.12
C LEU A 355 9.34 7.62 -10.27
N LEU A 356 9.70 6.83 -11.28
CA LEU A 356 8.82 6.54 -12.40
C LEU A 356 7.87 5.36 -12.08
N PRO A 357 6.66 5.33 -12.67
CA PRO A 357 5.71 4.24 -12.47
C PRO A 357 6.29 2.87 -12.80
N THR A 358 5.84 1.85 -12.07
CA THR A 358 6.23 0.46 -12.33
C THR A 358 5.85 0.03 -13.75
N THR A 359 6.83 -0.48 -14.50
CA THR A 359 6.67 -0.86 -15.90
C THR A 359 7.49 -2.09 -16.26
N HIS A 360 7.15 -2.74 -17.37
CA HIS A 360 7.94 -3.86 -17.88
C HIS A 360 9.23 -3.33 -18.50
N ASN A 361 10.37 -3.69 -17.91
CA ASN A 361 11.68 -3.26 -18.39
C ASN A 361 12.28 -4.18 -19.48
N LEU A 362 11.82 -5.43 -19.61
CA LEU A 362 12.40 -6.38 -20.56
C LEU A 362 11.81 -6.19 -21.97
N VAL A 363 12.68 -6.02 -22.97
CA VAL A 363 12.31 -5.96 -24.39
C VAL A 363 12.83 -7.21 -25.10
N ARG A 364 11.97 -7.83 -25.89
CA ARG A 364 12.32 -8.95 -26.78
C ARG A 364 11.86 -8.61 -28.20
N ILE A 365 12.80 -8.54 -29.13
CA ILE A 365 12.54 -8.28 -30.54
C ILE A 365 12.92 -9.53 -31.34
N GLY A 366 11.96 -10.09 -32.05
CA GLY A 366 12.19 -11.16 -33.02
C GLY A 366 12.21 -10.56 -34.41
N VAL A 367 13.21 -10.91 -35.21
CA VAL A 367 13.30 -10.52 -36.61
C VAL A 367 13.12 -11.79 -37.44
N LEU A 368 12.06 -11.82 -38.26
CA LEU A 368 11.69 -12.99 -39.06
C LEU A 368 12.58 -13.15 -40.30
N ASN A 369 12.88 -12.04 -41.00
CA ASN A 369 13.70 -12.03 -42.22
C ASN A 369 14.94 -11.16 -42.04
N GLN A 370 16.11 -11.72 -42.35
CA GLN A 370 17.39 -11.03 -42.14
C GLN A 370 17.72 -10.01 -43.22
N SER A 371 17.08 -10.10 -44.40
CA SER A 371 17.15 -9.14 -45.49
C SER A 371 16.58 -7.76 -45.15
N ASP A 372 15.69 -7.69 -44.16
CA ASP A 372 14.96 -6.47 -43.82
C ASP A 372 15.69 -5.65 -42.74
N VAL A 373 16.75 -6.21 -42.14
CA VAL A 373 17.51 -5.59 -41.04
C VAL A 373 18.09 -4.25 -41.48
N ASP A 374 18.70 -4.15 -42.66
CA ASP A 374 19.34 -2.91 -43.14
C ASP A 374 18.32 -1.80 -43.42
N ALA A 375 17.09 -2.17 -43.84
CA ALA A 375 15.99 -1.22 -43.96
C ALA A 375 15.46 -0.79 -42.58
N MET A 376 15.37 -1.72 -41.62
CA MET A 376 14.94 -1.47 -40.25
C MET A 376 15.89 -0.60 -39.43
N LEU A 377 17.20 -0.70 -39.67
CA LEU A 377 18.23 0.15 -39.03
C LEU A 377 18.02 1.64 -39.34
N LYS A 378 17.43 1.96 -40.50
CA LYS A 378 17.15 3.34 -40.93
C LYS A 378 15.80 3.88 -40.45
N LEU A 379 14.88 3.00 -40.03
CA LEU A 379 13.53 3.37 -39.60
C LEU A 379 13.49 3.95 -38.18
N SER A 380 14.42 3.56 -37.31
CA SER A 380 14.36 3.92 -35.90
C SER A 380 15.73 3.92 -35.22
N PRO A 381 16.12 5.02 -34.53
CA PRO A 381 17.28 5.05 -33.65
C PRO A 381 17.24 3.97 -32.56
N ILE A 382 16.04 3.62 -32.08
CA ILE A 382 15.83 2.58 -31.07
C ILE A 382 16.16 1.20 -31.64
N LEU A 383 15.64 0.87 -32.84
CA LEU A 383 15.97 -0.40 -33.50
C LEU A 383 17.44 -0.48 -33.87
N ASN A 384 18.02 0.62 -34.36
CA ASN A 384 19.43 0.70 -34.67
C ASN A 384 20.27 0.29 -33.45
N TYR A 385 20.05 0.92 -32.30
CA TYR A 385 20.73 0.54 -31.05
C TYR A 385 20.55 -0.94 -30.71
N VAL A 386 19.32 -1.46 -30.73
CA VAL A 386 19.06 -2.85 -30.33
C VAL A 386 19.77 -3.84 -31.27
N LEU A 387 19.69 -3.64 -32.58
CA LEU A 387 20.23 -4.58 -33.56
C LEU A 387 21.77 -4.52 -33.65
N THR A 388 22.37 -3.37 -33.36
CA THR A 388 23.84 -3.20 -33.38
C THR A 388 24.51 -3.55 -32.05
N HIS A 389 23.90 -3.23 -30.90
CA HIS A 389 24.54 -3.35 -29.59
C HIS A 389 24.06 -4.57 -28.76
N VAL A 390 23.01 -5.27 -29.19
CA VAL A 390 22.47 -6.43 -28.46
C VAL A 390 22.75 -7.72 -29.24
N LYS A 391 23.42 -8.69 -28.59
CA LYS A 391 23.64 -10.00 -29.20
C LYS A 391 22.32 -10.78 -29.31
N LYS A 392 22.04 -11.33 -30.50
CA LYS A 392 20.92 -12.26 -30.74
C LYS A 392 21.12 -13.50 -29.89
N ARG A 393 20.09 -13.90 -29.14
CA ARG A 393 20.13 -15.12 -28.32
C ARG A 393 19.84 -16.35 -29.17
N THR A 394 20.19 -17.53 -28.64
CA THR A 394 19.97 -18.84 -29.28
C THR A 394 18.51 -19.12 -29.64
N ASN A 395 17.56 -18.49 -28.95
CA ASN A 395 16.13 -18.59 -29.25
C ASN A 395 15.67 -17.67 -30.41
N GLY A 396 16.58 -17.00 -31.10
CA GLY A 396 16.29 -16.13 -32.25
C GLY A 396 15.91 -14.69 -31.91
N TYR A 397 15.84 -14.32 -30.63
CA TYR A 397 15.41 -12.98 -30.20
C TYR A 397 16.58 -12.10 -29.74
N TYR A 398 16.50 -10.80 -30.05
CA TYR A 398 17.28 -9.75 -29.42
C TYR A 398 16.61 -9.40 -28.07
N THR A 399 17.32 -9.61 -26.97
CA THR A 399 16.77 -9.37 -25.62
C THR A 399 17.58 -8.31 -24.89
N THR A 400 16.95 -7.19 -24.57
CA THR A 400 17.57 -6.07 -23.83
C THR A 400 16.62 -5.46 -22.81
N ARG A 401 17.05 -4.39 -22.13
CA ARG A 401 16.27 -3.64 -21.15
C ARG A 401 15.96 -2.24 -21.67
N LEU A 402 14.74 -1.75 -21.45
CA LEU A 402 14.35 -0.37 -21.78
C LEU A 402 15.27 0.65 -21.14
N THR A 403 15.71 0.41 -19.90
CA THR A 403 16.67 1.30 -19.24
C THR A 403 17.99 1.46 -19.98
N LYS A 404 18.48 0.39 -20.61
CA LYS A 404 19.71 0.48 -21.41
C LYS A 404 19.50 1.24 -22.71
N ILE A 405 18.35 1.05 -23.35
CA ILE A 405 17.97 1.77 -24.57
C ILE A 405 17.88 3.27 -24.24
N PHE A 406 17.11 3.64 -23.21
CA PHE A 406 16.92 5.03 -22.78
C PHE A 406 18.25 5.70 -22.42
N ASN A 407 19.06 5.09 -21.55
CA ASN A 407 20.34 5.68 -21.14
C ASN A 407 21.33 5.83 -22.29
N HIS A 408 21.21 5.02 -23.35
CA HIS A 408 22.05 5.14 -24.53
C HIS A 408 21.61 6.27 -25.47
N LEU A 409 20.29 6.48 -25.60
CA LEU A 409 19.76 7.50 -26.50
C LEU A 409 20.05 8.92 -26.00
N GLN A 410 20.31 9.12 -24.69
CA GLN A 410 20.64 10.40 -24.04
C GLN A 410 19.74 11.58 -24.42
N ASP A 411 18.55 11.30 -24.96
CA ASP A 411 17.60 12.29 -25.40
C ASP A 411 16.62 12.58 -24.27
N ASN A 412 16.82 13.73 -23.62
CA ASN A 412 16.00 14.20 -22.51
C ASN A 412 14.51 14.40 -22.87
N SER A 413 14.15 14.40 -24.15
CA SER A 413 12.76 14.57 -24.60
C SER A 413 11.98 13.26 -24.73
N THR A 414 12.67 12.10 -24.84
CA THR A 414 12.02 10.83 -25.17
C THR A 414 11.69 10.01 -23.93
N SER A 415 10.43 9.99 -23.50
CA SER A 415 9.98 9.19 -22.35
C SER A 415 10.09 7.67 -22.58
N ILE A 416 10.21 6.86 -21.50
CA ILE A 416 10.11 5.38 -21.58
C ILE A 416 8.85 4.96 -22.34
N PHE A 417 7.75 5.66 -22.10
CA PHE A 417 6.47 5.37 -22.73
C PHE A 417 6.55 5.58 -24.24
N ALA A 418 7.20 6.65 -24.71
CA ALA A 418 7.44 6.89 -26.13
C ALA A 418 8.27 5.75 -26.75
N ILE A 419 9.34 5.29 -26.07
CA ILE A 419 10.13 4.13 -26.52
C ILE A 419 9.26 2.87 -26.61
N GLN A 420 8.43 2.60 -25.59
CA GLN A 420 7.54 1.43 -25.58
C GLN A 420 6.48 1.50 -26.68
N GLN A 421 5.89 2.67 -26.91
CA GLN A 421 4.87 2.85 -27.93
C GLN A 421 5.48 2.70 -29.32
N HIS A 422 6.63 3.34 -29.57
CA HIS A 422 7.36 3.20 -30.82
C HIS A 422 7.72 1.73 -31.12
N LEU A 423 8.22 0.99 -30.12
CA LEU A 423 8.49 -0.45 -30.27
C LEU A 423 7.24 -1.30 -30.52
N LYS A 424 6.06 -0.86 -30.09
CA LYS A 424 4.79 -1.54 -30.40
C LYS A 424 4.29 -1.22 -31.80
N ASP A 425 4.47 0.01 -32.25
CA ASP A 425 4.06 0.47 -33.58
C ASP A 425 4.93 -0.14 -34.70
N LEU A 426 6.10 -0.67 -34.34
CA LEU A 426 6.99 -1.44 -35.21
C LEU A 426 6.57 -2.92 -35.41
N LYS A 427 5.50 -3.37 -34.75
CA LYS A 427 4.86 -4.67 -35.02
C LYS A 427 3.95 -4.57 -36.23
#